data_AF-A0A3C0NPI6-F1
#
_entry.id   AF-A0A3C0NPI6-F1
#
_cell.length_a   1.000
_cell.length_b   1.000
_cell.length_c   1.000
_cell.angle_alpha   90.00
_cell.angle_beta   90.00
_cell.angle_gamma   90.00
#
_symmetry.space_group_name_H-M   'P 1'
#
loop_
_entity.id
_entity.type
_entity.pdbx_description
1 polymer ?
#
loop_
_entity_poly.entity_id
_entity_poly.type
_entity_poly.pdbx_seq_one_letter_code
_entity_poly.pdbx_strand_id
1 'polypeptide(L)'
;MKKIVSLILCVSMLFALSACAELDALRNAELPPLPTAEPKATEEPVSADEETAREESRETPVPVIPAAEGDATGAEIGDRVIIYTRKTSEDMEAPDGHLILNFSYVTPTVRIDERPETAKMINEQLVLFDEAYISGSGSDRGKNHLLEEALDNYSYVHDTGAELNTMFTSARTVKSLRADGSVVSFRYWTSVYTGGKGGSHAYYGVNYSTQTGEKLTLDMLSSDAETLKTALGDRIISIARENGDLYAEISKNDVDADSALRALVREGNWYFSGEGMVFFPEFGELMPEDSAFPMFTIPYASLVGVIDEQFLPAAREGETELTILPLDEVEDGTIWSIDRLALSEGDELYLKVDGTAYDVTVSNFYYVDEVEGDERFYESERYWYASFMTDCALQIRTAIPEGMPDLMIAYTDADYIQHRLFLSEDGETGHVALVDDTIQAVG
;
A
#
# COMPACT_ATOMS: atom_id res chain seq x y z
N MET A 1 -1.20 52.80 -14.74
CA MET A 1 -1.31 51.32 -14.58
C MET A 1 -0.81 50.84 -13.20
N LYS A 2 -1.34 51.41 -12.10
CA LYS A 2 -1.03 50.95 -10.72
C LYS A 2 -2.27 50.79 -9.82
N LYS A 3 -3.48 50.99 -10.37
CA LYS A 3 -4.76 50.86 -9.63
C LYS A 3 -5.59 49.64 -10.04
N ILE A 4 -5.17 48.90 -11.06
CA ILE A 4 -5.86 47.69 -11.56
C ILE A 4 -5.27 46.41 -10.94
N VAL A 5 -3.97 46.41 -10.60
CA VAL A 5 -3.30 45.25 -9.97
C VAL A 5 -3.72 45.06 -8.51
N SER A 6 -4.11 46.12 -7.80
CA SER A 6 -4.56 46.01 -6.40
C SER A 6 -5.98 45.47 -6.22
N LEU A 7 -6.81 45.47 -7.27
CA LEU A 7 -8.19 44.98 -7.17
C LEU A 7 -8.27 43.47 -7.40
N ILE A 8 -7.33 42.90 -8.17
CA ILE A 8 -7.27 41.45 -8.43
C ILE A 8 -6.69 40.69 -7.22
N LEU A 9 -5.80 41.32 -6.45
CA LEU A 9 -5.23 40.73 -5.24
C LEU A 9 -6.22 40.70 -4.04
N CYS A 10 -7.23 41.58 -4.03
CA CYS A 10 -8.26 41.57 -2.98
C CYS A 10 -9.42 40.60 -3.29
N VAL A 11 -9.61 40.21 -4.55
CA VAL A 11 -10.63 39.21 -4.93
C VAL A 11 -10.13 37.79 -4.66
N SER A 12 -8.82 37.53 -4.78
CA SER A 12 -8.25 36.21 -4.43
C SER A 12 -8.21 35.92 -2.92
N MET A 13 -8.18 36.94 -2.05
CA MET A 13 -8.31 36.75 -0.60
C MET A 13 -9.75 36.53 -0.11
N LEU A 14 -10.77 36.75 -0.95
CA LEU A 14 -12.17 36.48 -0.60
C LEU A 14 -12.61 35.04 -0.93
N PHE A 15 -11.90 34.34 -1.82
CA PHE A 15 -12.15 32.91 -2.09
C PHE A 15 -11.53 31.96 -1.05
N ALA A 16 -10.61 32.45 -0.22
CA ALA A 16 -10.04 31.66 0.89
C ALA A 16 -10.96 31.63 2.14
N LEU A 17 -12.02 32.43 2.18
CA LEU A 17 -12.97 32.50 3.30
C LEU A 17 -14.34 31.88 2.97
N SER A 18 -14.63 31.56 1.70
CA SER A 18 -15.89 30.90 1.30
C SER A 18 -15.85 29.38 1.33
N ALA A 19 -14.66 28.76 1.38
CA ALA A 19 -14.50 27.31 1.45
C ALA A 19 -15.03 26.68 2.77
N CYS A 20 -15.08 27.46 3.86
CA CYS A 20 -15.69 26.98 5.10
C CYS A 20 -17.23 27.00 5.05
N ALA A 21 -17.84 27.87 4.24
CA ALA A 21 -19.29 27.99 4.14
C ALA A 21 -19.91 26.90 3.24
N GLU A 22 -19.17 26.41 2.23
CA GLU A 22 -19.57 25.24 1.42
C GLU A 22 -19.39 23.92 2.18
N LEU A 23 -18.41 23.84 3.08
CA LEU A 23 -18.18 22.68 3.95
C LEU A 23 -19.32 22.50 4.99
N ASP A 24 -19.80 23.58 5.60
CA ASP A 24 -20.95 23.55 6.52
C ASP A 24 -22.29 23.30 5.81
N ALA A 25 -22.40 23.64 4.51
CA ALA A 25 -23.57 23.34 3.70
C ALA A 25 -23.62 21.85 3.30
N LEU A 26 -22.48 21.20 3.05
CA LEU A 26 -22.37 19.76 2.82
C LEU A 26 -22.60 18.94 4.10
N ARG A 27 -22.16 19.44 5.26
CA ARG A 27 -22.32 18.75 6.55
C ARG A 27 -23.77 18.68 7.05
N ASN A 28 -24.64 19.57 6.55
CA ASN A 28 -26.05 19.70 6.96
C ASN A 28 -27.05 19.41 5.83
N ALA A 29 -26.59 18.94 4.67
CA ALA A 29 -27.47 18.53 3.60
C ALA A 29 -28.08 17.16 3.93
N GLU A 30 -29.40 17.11 4.18
CA GLU A 30 -30.13 15.85 4.16
C GLU A 30 -30.06 15.27 2.73
N LEU A 31 -29.40 14.13 2.61
CA LEU A 31 -29.36 13.36 1.38
C LEU A 31 -30.80 12.95 0.99
N PRO A 32 -31.14 12.96 -0.31
CA PRO A 32 -32.42 12.42 -0.76
C PRO A 32 -32.55 10.96 -0.31
N PRO A 33 -33.76 10.50 0.05
CA PRO A 33 -33.95 9.13 0.53
C PRO A 33 -33.51 8.14 -0.54
N LEU A 34 -32.74 7.14 -0.12
CA LEU A 34 -32.28 6.04 -0.95
C LEU A 34 -33.48 5.38 -1.66
N PRO A 35 -33.36 5.01 -2.95
CA PRO A 35 -34.33 4.14 -3.57
C PRO A 35 -34.34 2.79 -2.83
N THR A 36 -35.53 2.41 -2.37
CA THR A 36 -35.73 1.21 -1.55
C THR A 36 -35.64 -0.04 -2.43
N ALA A 37 -34.53 -0.78 -2.31
CA ALA A 37 -34.46 -2.18 -2.70
C ALA A 37 -34.15 -2.97 -1.42
N GLU A 38 -35.11 -3.77 -0.99
CA GLU A 38 -34.95 -4.67 0.15
C GLU A 38 -33.86 -5.71 -0.17
N PRO A 39 -32.88 -5.95 0.73
CA PRO A 39 -31.90 -7.00 0.53
C PRO A 39 -32.60 -8.35 0.68
N LYS A 40 -32.52 -9.17 -0.37
CA LYS A 40 -32.98 -10.55 -0.32
C LYS A 40 -31.79 -11.45 -0.01
N ALA A 41 -31.66 -11.83 1.26
CA ALA A 41 -30.81 -12.96 1.63
C ALA A 41 -31.31 -14.22 0.89
N THR A 42 -30.38 -14.94 0.26
CA THR A 42 -30.66 -16.26 -0.32
C THR A 42 -29.95 -17.30 0.53
N GLU A 43 -30.72 -18.05 1.33
CA GLU A 43 -30.36 -19.36 1.85
C GLU A 43 -31.30 -20.39 1.21
N GLU A 44 -30.76 -21.52 0.75
CA GLU A 44 -31.49 -22.78 0.56
C GLU A 44 -30.61 -23.98 0.99
N PRO A 45 -31.20 -25.14 1.35
CA PRO A 45 -30.94 -25.80 2.63
C PRO A 45 -30.21 -27.15 2.56
N VAL A 46 -29.58 -27.57 3.67
CA VAL A 46 -29.53 -28.98 4.10
C VAL A 46 -29.76 -29.06 5.61
N SER A 47 -30.54 -30.07 6.00
CA SER A 47 -31.41 -30.18 7.16
C SER A 47 -30.80 -30.64 8.50
N ALA A 48 -31.47 -30.20 9.58
CA ALA A 48 -31.73 -30.84 10.89
C ALA A 48 -30.50 -31.06 11.82
N ASP A 49 -30.44 -30.60 13.07
CA ASP A 49 -31.43 -30.13 14.05
C ASP A 49 -30.71 -29.17 15.02
N GLU A 50 -31.29 -28.03 15.39
CA GLU A 50 -30.97 -27.40 16.69
C GLU A 50 -32.05 -26.43 17.18
N GLU A 51 -32.38 -26.60 18.46
CA GLU A 51 -33.38 -25.91 19.25
C GLU A 51 -32.78 -24.60 19.81
N THR A 52 -33.23 -23.47 19.27
CA THR A 52 -33.39 -22.14 19.92
C THR A 52 -32.34 -21.65 20.93
N ALA A 53 -31.62 -20.57 20.59
CA ALA A 53 -31.57 -19.34 21.40
C ALA A 53 -30.85 -18.18 20.69
N ARG A 54 -31.67 -17.26 20.16
CA ARG A 54 -31.52 -15.80 20.05
C ARG A 54 -30.26 -15.16 20.70
N GLU A 55 -29.41 -14.49 19.92
CA GLU A 55 -28.49 -13.45 20.41
C GLU A 55 -28.64 -12.14 19.64
N GLU A 56 -28.67 -11.07 20.42
CA GLU A 56 -28.80 -9.67 20.02
C GLU A 56 -27.47 -9.09 19.54
N SER A 57 -27.59 -8.09 18.67
CA SER A 57 -26.58 -7.11 18.30
C SER A 57 -25.57 -6.79 19.42
N ARG A 58 -24.28 -7.02 19.15
CA ARG A 58 -23.17 -6.43 19.89
C ARG A 58 -22.24 -5.73 18.92
N GLU A 59 -22.17 -4.41 19.03
CA GLU A 59 -21.05 -3.61 18.56
C GLU A 59 -19.78 -4.11 19.25
N THR A 60 -18.77 -4.51 18.47
CA THR A 60 -17.43 -4.77 18.99
C THR A 60 -16.71 -3.43 19.19
N PRO A 61 -16.26 -3.10 20.42
CA PRO A 61 -15.52 -1.88 20.66
C PRO A 61 -14.09 -2.02 20.15
N VAL A 62 -13.57 -0.95 19.54
CA VAL A 62 -12.14 -0.76 19.26
C VAL A 62 -11.37 -0.88 20.59
N PRO A 63 -10.42 -1.81 20.74
CA PRO A 63 -9.72 -1.97 22.01
C PRO A 63 -8.70 -0.85 22.19
N VAL A 64 -8.84 -0.10 23.29
CA VAL A 64 -7.78 0.74 23.85
C VAL A 64 -6.91 -0.16 24.72
N ILE A 65 -5.66 -0.40 24.31
CA ILE A 65 -4.67 -1.14 25.08
C ILE A 65 -3.80 -0.13 25.85
N PRO A 66 -3.54 -0.32 27.16
CA PRO A 66 -2.68 0.57 27.93
C PRO A 66 -1.21 0.31 27.60
N ALA A 67 -0.45 1.37 27.39
CA ALA A 67 1.01 1.32 27.26
C ALA A 67 1.63 0.70 28.52
N ALA A 68 2.34 -0.41 28.35
CA ALA A 68 3.18 -0.99 29.38
C ALA A 68 4.61 -0.49 29.16
N GLU A 69 5.11 0.33 30.09
CA GLU A 69 6.48 0.83 30.10
C GLU A 69 7.45 -0.33 30.36
N GLY A 70 8.28 -0.64 29.36
CA GLY A 70 9.45 -1.52 29.45
C GLY A 70 10.63 -0.82 28.81
N ASP A 71 11.63 -0.49 29.62
CA ASP A 71 12.84 0.25 29.24
C ASP A 71 13.79 -0.70 28.48
N ALA A 72 13.83 -0.58 27.15
CA ALA A 72 14.77 -1.29 26.29
C ALA A 72 15.94 -0.35 25.93
N THR A 73 17.07 -0.52 26.61
CA THR A 73 18.31 0.17 26.30
C THR A 73 18.97 -0.46 25.07
N GLY A 74 18.77 0.15 23.90
CA GLY A 74 19.54 -0.03 22.67
C GLY A 74 19.86 1.34 22.06
N ALA A 75 20.93 1.48 21.28
CA ALA A 75 21.25 2.72 20.57
C ALA A 75 20.00 3.28 19.87
N GLU A 76 19.84 4.62 19.77
CA GLU A 76 18.63 5.29 19.23
C GLU A 76 18.38 4.93 17.74
N ILE A 77 17.92 3.71 17.50
CA ILE A 77 17.15 3.32 16.32
C ILE A 77 15.87 4.13 16.49
N GLY A 78 15.65 5.13 15.63
CA GLY A 78 14.58 6.12 15.78
C GLY A 78 13.17 5.51 15.90
N ASP A 79 12.15 6.35 15.95
CA ASP A 79 10.77 5.90 16.22
C ASP A 79 10.31 4.74 15.32
N ARG A 80 9.66 3.74 15.91
CA ARG A 80 9.21 2.54 15.19
C ARG A 80 7.95 2.84 14.40
N VAL A 81 7.98 2.50 13.11
CA VAL A 81 6.82 2.63 12.22
C VAL A 81 6.24 1.27 11.96
N ILE A 82 4.97 1.10 12.32
CA ILE A 82 4.20 -0.11 12.06
C ILE A 82 3.09 0.22 11.06
N ILE A 83 2.87 -0.65 10.08
CA ILE A 83 1.86 -0.46 9.04
C ILE A 83 1.01 -1.71 8.93
N TYR A 84 -0.31 -1.52 8.98
CA TYR A 84 -1.28 -2.55 8.62
C TYR A 84 -1.89 -2.21 7.27
N THR A 85 -2.32 -3.21 6.52
CA THR A 85 -3.18 -2.95 5.37
C THR A 85 -4.50 -3.70 5.48
N ARG A 86 -5.54 -3.09 4.93
CA ARG A 86 -6.87 -3.69 4.87
C ARG A 86 -7.42 -3.57 3.46
N LYS A 87 -7.76 -4.71 2.87
CA LYS A 87 -8.50 -4.75 1.61
C LYS A 87 -9.99 -4.52 1.85
N THR A 88 -10.57 -3.66 1.04
CA THR A 88 -12.03 -3.49 0.88
C THR A 88 -12.39 -3.89 -0.55
N SER A 89 -13.43 -4.68 -0.72
CA SER A 89 -13.93 -5.13 -2.02
C SER A 89 -15.45 -5.14 -2.02
N GLU A 90 -16.05 -4.65 -3.09
CA GLU A 90 -17.49 -4.62 -3.31
C GLU A 90 -17.80 -5.20 -4.69
N ASP A 91 -18.74 -6.13 -4.70
CA ASP A 91 -19.31 -6.73 -5.90
C ASP A 91 -20.68 -6.09 -6.16
N MET A 92 -20.89 -5.62 -7.38
CA MET A 92 -22.10 -4.92 -7.79
C MET A 92 -22.79 -5.70 -8.92
N GLU A 93 -24.10 -5.89 -8.78
CA GLU A 93 -24.92 -6.69 -9.67
C GLU A 93 -25.92 -5.82 -10.46
N ALA A 94 -26.29 -6.29 -11.64
CA ALA A 94 -27.44 -5.81 -12.39
C ALA A 94 -28.76 -6.26 -11.73
N PRO A 95 -29.94 -5.71 -12.12
CA PRO A 95 -31.22 -6.03 -11.50
C PRO A 95 -31.64 -7.51 -11.52
N ASP A 96 -31.05 -8.32 -12.40
CA ASP A 96 -31.29 -9.76 -12.52
C ASP A 96 -30.30 -10.63 -11.72
N GLY A 97 -29.39 -10.00 -10.97
CA GLY A 97 -28.35 -10.68 -10.18
C GLY A 97 -27.06 -10.97 -10.95
N HIS A 98 -26.90 -10.47 -12.17
CA HIS A 98 -25.65 -10.65 -12.92
C HIS A 98 -24.56 -9.71 -12.39
N LEU A 99 -23.39 -10.24 -12.03
CA LEU A 99 -22.25 -9.43 -11.56
C LEU A 99 -21.69 -8.56 -12.70
N ILE A 100 -21.62 -7.24 -12.48
CA ILE A 100 -21.21 -6.25 -13.50
C ILE A 100 -19.99 -5.42 -13.10
N LEU A 101 -19.66 -5.31 -11.81
CA LEU A 101 -18.48 -4.58 -11.36
C LEU A 101 -17.93 -5.19 -10.07
N ASN A 102 -16.62 -5.46 -10.06
CA ASN A 102 -15.85 -5.61 -8.82
C ASN A 102 -15.03 -4.34 -8.59
N PHE A 103 -15.22 -3.70 -7.43
CA PHE A 103 -14.48 -2.50 -7.04
C PHE A 103 -13.74 -2.77 -5.74
N SER A 104 -12.41 -2.63 -5.74
CA SER A 104 -11.59 -2.91 -4.57
C SER A 104 -10.45 -1.92 -4.37
N TYR A 105 -10.07 -1.72 -3.11
CA TYR A 105 -8.92 -0.91 -2.72
C TYR A 105 -8.28 -1.43 -1.43
N VAL A 106 -7.01 -1.12 -1.23
CA VAL A 106 -6.25 -1.45 -0.01
C VAL A 106 -5.87 -0.16 0.72
N THR A 107 -6.33 -0.04 1.96
CA THR A 107 -6.05 1.11 2.84
C THR A 107 -4.89 0.76 3.78
N PRO A 108 -3.77 1.50 3.76
CA PRO A 108 -2.74 1.37 4.77
C PRO A 108 -3.11 2.17 6.04
N THR A 109 -2.70 1.69 7.21
CA THR A 109 -2.79 2.41 8.49
C THR A 109 -1.43 2.42 9.14
N VAL A 110 -0.92 3.62 9.43
CA VAL A 110 0.38 3.87 10.06
C VAL A 110 0.21 4.01 11.57
N ARG A 111 1.09 3.36 12.32
CA ARG A 111 1.22 3.47 13.78
C ARG A 111 2.67 3.84 14.12
N ILE A 112 2.83 4.86 14.96
CA ILE A 112 4.11 5.32 15.52
C ILE A 112 3.82 5.55 16.99
N ASP A 113 4.19 4.61 17.85
CA ASP A 113 3.77 4.62 19.26
C ASP A 113 4.35 5.81 20.01
N GLU A 114 5.56 6.22 19.63
CA GLU A 114 6.26 7.37 20.16
C GLU A 114 5.62 8.70 19.67
N ARG A 115 4.84 8.66 18.57
CA ARG A 115 4.23 9.83 17.92
C ARG A 115 2.80 9.57 17.40
N PRO A 116 1.85 9.29 18.29
CA PRO A 116 0.49 8.93 17.88
C PRO A 116 -0.24 10.05 17.11
N GLU A 117 -0.01 11.32 17.44
CA GLU A 117 -0.62 12.45 16.71
C GLU A 117 -0.05 12.60 15.30
N THR A 118 1.25 12.35 15.11
CA THR A 118 1.87 12.32 13.78
C THR A 118 1.30 11.18 12.95
N ALA A 119 1.21 9.97 13.51
CA ALA A 119 0.60 8.83 12.85
C ALA A 119 -0.86 9.12 12.45
N LYS A 120 -1.62 9.77 13.33
CA LYS A 120 -3.00 10.21 13.06
C LYS A 120 -3.07 11.18 11.88
N MET A 121 -2.21 12.18 11.80
CA MET A 121 -2.17 13.13 10.67
C MET A 121 -1.87 12.44 9.32
N ILE A 122 -1.00 11.43 9.34
CA ILE A 122 -0.72 10.61 8.16
C ILE A 122 -1.97 9.83 7.76
N ASN A 123 -2.60 9.14 8.71
CA ASN A 123 -3.79 8.32 8.47
C ASN A 123 -4.99 9.14 7.97
N GLU A 124 -5.21 10.35 8.49
CA GLU A 124 -6.27 11.25 7.99
C GLU A 124 -6.05 11.61 6.50
N GLN A 125 -4.80 11.82 6.07
CA GLN A 125 -4.49 12.07 4.67
C GLN A 125 -4.62 10.82 3.78
N LEU A 126 -4.29 9.63 4.32
CA LEU A 126 -4.48 8.36 3.61
C LEU A 126 -5.97 8.09 3.37
N VAL A 127 -6.83 8.37 4.35
CA VAL A 127 -8.30 8.27 4.19
C VAL A 127 -8.80 9.19 3.08
N LEU A 128 -8.33 10.45 3.04
CA LEU A 128 -8.70 11.38 1.96
C LEU A 128 -8.23 10.89 0.58
N PHE A 129 -7.10 10.19 0.52
CA PHE A 129 -6.58 9.61 -0.72
C PHE A 129 -7.46 8.44 -1.21
N ASP A 130 -7.97 7.62 -0.29
CA ASP A 130 -8.93 6.56 -0.62
C ASP A 130 -10.30 7.15 -1.01
N GLU A 131 -10.78 8.19 -0.31
CA GLU A 131 -12.01 8.89 -0.68
C GLU A 131 -11.94 9.49 -2.09
N ALA A 132 -10.77 10.04 -2.48
CA ALA A 132 -10.51 10.54 -3.83
C ALA A 132 -10.66 9.44 -4.90
N TYR A 133 -10.21 8.21 -4.61
CA TYR A 133 -10.38 7.05 -5.49
C TYR A 133 -11.84 6.63 -5.60
N ILE A 134 -12.52 6.50 -4.46
CA ILE A 134 -13.88 5.98 -4.36
C ILE A 134 -14.86 6.95 -5.03
N SER A 135 -14.70 8.26 -4.79
CA SER A 135 -15.58 9.30 -5.32
C SER A 135 -15.30 9.66 -6.77
N GLY A 136 -14.08 9.43 -7.27
CA GLY A 136 -13.69 9.76 -8.64
C GLY A 136 -13.21 11.19 -8.80
N SER A 137 -12.08 11.51 -8.18
CA SER A 137 -11.44 12.84 -8.31
C SER A 137 -10.12 12.77 -9.09
N GLY A 138 -9.76 13.88 -9.75
CA GLY A 138 -8.55 13.92 -10.59
C GLY A 138 -8.68 13.03 -11.82
N SER A 139 -7.77 12.05 -11.96
CA SER A 139 -7.79 11.04 -13.03
C SER A 139 -8.60 9.79 -12.67
N ASP A 140 -9.06 9.66 -11.43
CA ASP A 140 -9.85 8.52 -10.99
C ASP A 140 -11.31 8.64 -11.42
N ARG A 141 -11.87 7.53 -11.89
CA ARG A 141 -13.27 7.46 -12.35
C ARG A 141 -14.28 7.39 -11.21
N GLY A 142 -13.92 6.79 -10.08
CA GLY A 142 -14.84 6.59 -8.96
C GLY A 142 -15.80 5.42 -9.14
N LYS A 143 -16.26 4.88 -8.02
CA LYS A 143 -17.14 3.69 -7.97
C LYS A 143 -18.47 3.94 -8.65
N ASN A 144 -19.14 5.06 -8.35
CA ASN A 144 -20.47 5.35 -8.88
C ASN A 144 -20.46 5.54 -10.40
N HIS A 145 -19.47 6.24 -10.94
CA HIS A 145 -19.35 6.42 -12.38
C HIS A 145 -19.04 5.10 -13.09
N LEU A 146 -18.15 4.26 -12.54
CA LEU A 146 -17.86 2.94 -13.10
C LEU A 146 -19.09 2.02 -13.05
N LEU A 147 -19.91 2.11 -12.01
CA LEU A 147 -21.17 1.36 -11.91
C LEU A 147 -22.16 1.78 -13.00
N GLU A 148 -22.31 3.09 -13.24
CA GLU A 148 -23.16 3.61 -14.32
C GLU A 148 -22.69 3.09 -15.69
N GLU A 149 -21.38 3.16 -15.98
CA GLU A 149 -20.84 2.62 -17.24
C GLU A 149 -21.05 1.09 -17.36
N ALA A 150 -20.89 0.35 -16.26
CA ALA A 150 -21.10 -1.10 -16.25
C ALA A 150 -22.57 -1.47 -16.52
N LEU A 151 -23.52 -0.73 -15.94
CA LEU A 151 -24.95 -0.91 -16.17
C LEU A 151 -25.34 -0.60 -17.62
N ASP A 152 -24.80 0.47 -18.19
CA ASP A 152 -25.02 0.83 -19.60
C ASP A 152 -24.48 -0.24 -20.54
N ASN A 153 -23.26 -0.74 -20.29
CA ASN A 153 -22.65 -1.81 -21.08
C ASN A 153 -23.45 -3.12 -20.97
N TYR A 154 -23.85 -3.50 -19.76
CA TYR A 154 -24.69 -4.68 -19.53
C TYR A 154 -26.03 -4.56 -20.29
N SER A 155 -26.71 -3.43 -20.18
CA SER A 155 -28.00 -3.18 -20.85
C SER A 155 -27.86 -3.26 -22.37
N TYR A 156 -26.79 -2.68 -22.92
CA TYR A 156 -26.49 -2.77 -24.35
C TYR A 156 -26.26 -4.21 -24.82
N VAL A 157 -25.46 -4.99 -24.09
CA VAL A 157 -25.19 -6.40 -24.39
C VAL A 157 -26.49 -7.21 -24.35
N HIS A 158 -27.29 -7.04 -23.30
CA HIS A 158 -28.56 -7.73 -23.14
C HIS A 158 -29.56 -7.39 -24.26
N ASP A 159 -29.70 -6.10 -24.61
CA ASP A 159 -30.69 -5.65 -25.59
C ASP A 159 -30.30 -5.96 -27.05
N THR A 160 -29.01 -5.97 -27.36
CA THR A 160 -28.52 -6.16 -28.73
C THR A 160 -28.03 -7.58 -29.01
N GLY A 161 -27.74 -8.37 -27.97
CA GLY A 161 -27.06 -9.66 -28.09
C GLY A 161 -25.60 -9.53 -28.50
N ALA A 162 -24.97 -8.39 -28.24
CA ALA A 162 -23.55 -8.18 -28.54
C ALA A 162 -22.66 -9.09 -27.69
N GLU A 163 -21.60 -9.64 -28.28
CA GLU A 163 -20.62 -10.47 -27.56
C GLU A 163 -19.52 -9.59 -26.94
N LEU A 164 -19.86 -8.86 -25.88
CA LEU A 164 -18.92 -8.05 -25.10
C LEU A 164 -18.83 -8.56 -23.66
N ASN A 165 -17.68 -8.32 -23.00
CA ASN A 165 -17.56 -8.62 -21.58
C ASN A 165 -18.41 -7.62 -20.77
N THR A 166 -19.27 -8.14 -19.90
CA THR A 166 -20.16 -7.35 -19.04
C THR A 166 -19.58 -7.08 -17.66
N MET A 167 -18.49 -7.76 -17.30
CA MET A 167 -17.83 -7.59 -16.00
C MET A 167 -16.73 -6.52 -16.09
N PHE A 168 -16.91 -5.45 -15.33
CA PHE A 168 -15.90 -4.42 -15.12
C PHE A 168 -15.13 -4.70 -13.83
N THR A 169 -13.93 -4.15 -13.73
CA THR A 169 -13.10 -4.28 -12.53
C THR A 169 -12.32 -3.01 -12.27
N SER A 170 -12.23 -2.60 -11.01
CA SER A 170 -11.31 -1.57 -10.56
C SER A 170 -10.64 -2.03 -9.27
N ALA A 171 -9.32 -2.05 -9.27
CA ALA A 171 -8.54 -2.50 -8.11
C ALA A 171 -7.40 -1.52 -7.84
N ARG A 172 -7.34 -0.98 -6.63
CA ARG A 172 -6.21 -0.19 -6.13
C ARG A 172 -5.47 -0.95 -5.03
N THR A 173 -4.18 -1.16 -5.22
CA THR A 173 -3.29 -1.78 -4.23
C THR A 173 -2.26 -0.76 -3.76
N VAL A 174 -1.64 -1.01 -2.61
CA VAL A 174 -0.61 -0.16 -2.03
C VAL A 174 0.54 -1.02 -1.52
N LYS A 175 1.77 -0.53 -1.68
CA LYS A 175 2.97 -1.09 -1.03
C LYS A 175 3.72 0.00 -0.27
N SER A 176 4.14 -0.30 0.96
CA SER A 176 5.17 0.45 1.65
C SER A 176 6.53 0.06 1.07
N LEU A 177 7.27 1.05 0.55
CA LEU A 177 8.58 0.84 -0.10
C LEU A 177 9.74 1.41 0.72
N ARG A 178 9.43 2.27 1.70
CA ARG A 178 10.30 2.69 2.78
C ARG A 178 9.43 3.18 3.93
N ALA A 179 9.73 2.73 5.15
CA ALA A 179 9.09 3.27 6.35
C ALA A 179 10.08 3.19 7.52
N ASP A 180 10.48 4.35 8.03
CA ASP A 180 11.45 4.50 9.11
C ASP A 180 11.17 5.76 9.94
N GLY A 181 12.03 6.03 10.93
CA GLY A 181 11.91 7.19 11.81
C GLY A 181 11.98 8.56 11.10
N SER A 182 12.19 8.64 9.79
CA SER A 182 12.15 9.89 9.02
C SER A 182 10.98 9.96 8.03
N VAL A 183 10.74 8.88 7.29
CA VAL A 183 9.78 8.87 6.18
C VAL A 183 8.95 7.60 6.19
N VAL A 184 7.67 7.72 5.82
CA VAL A 184 6.86 6.63 5.29
C VAL A 184 6.48 6.92 3.85
N SER A 185 6.72 5.96 2.96
CA SER A 185 6.56 6.09 1.53
C SER A 185 5.75 4.94 0.96
N PHE A 186 4.69 5.29 0.24
CA PHE A 186 3.77 4.35 -0.38
C PHE A 186 3.76 4.53 -1.90
N ARG A 187 3.65 3.39 -2.60
CA ARG A 187 3.30 3.33 -4.01
C ARG A 187 1.95 2.66 -4.17
N TYR A 188 1.01 3.39 -4.73
CA TYR A 188 -0.27 2.87 -5.17
C TYR A 188 -0.18 2.36 -6.61
N TRP A 189 -0.90 1.28 -6.88
CA TRP A 189 -1.11 0.72 -8.20
C TRP A 189 -2.60 0.57 -8.44
N THR A 190 -3.11 1.21 -9.49
CA THR A 190 -4.52 1.10 -9.89
C THR A 190 -4.61 0.37 -11.22
N SER A 191 -5.50 -0.63 -11.30
CA SER A 191 -5.89 -1.30 -12.54
C SER A 191 -7.39 -1.14 -12.74
N VAL A 192 -7.80 -0.78 -13.94
CA VAL A 192 -9.22 -0.64 -14.32
C VAL A 192 -9.47 -1.36 -15.63
N TYR A 193 -10.49 -2.20 -15.67
CA TYR A 193 -10.93 -2.92 -16.86
C TYR A 193 -12.41 -2.65 -17.12
N THR A 194 -12.72 -2.19 -18.33
CA THR A 194 -14.08 -1.79 -18.76
C THR A 194 -14.53 -2.52 -20.03
N GLY A 195 -14.16 -3.79 -20.18
CA GLY A 195 -14.65 -4.65 -21.28
C GLY A 195 -13.88 -4.54 -22.61
N GLY A 196 -12.82 -3.73 -22.66
CA GLY A 196 -11.96 -3.57 -23.84
C GLY A 196 -10.95 -4.71 -24.04
N LYS A 197 -10.01 -4.52 -24.99
CA LYS A 197 -8.91 -5.47 -25.27
C LYS A 197 -7.93 -5.60 -24.08
N GLY A 198 -7.85 -4.59 -23.23
CA GLY A 198 -7.00 -4.56 -22.04
C GLY A 198 -7.54 -3.58 -21.01
N GLY A 199 -6.90 -3.56 -19.84
CA GLY A 199 -7.18 -2.59 -18.78
C GLY A 199 -6.23 -1.39 -18.83
N SER A 200 -6.64 -0.29 -18.21
CA SER A 200 -5.79 0.86 -17.93
C SER A 200 -5.09 0.70 -16.58
N HIS A 201 -3.86 1.21 -16.48
CA HIS A 201 -3.04 1.11 -15.29
C HIS A 201 -2.48 2.47 -14.90
N ALA A 202 -2.26 2.67 -13.60
CA ALA A 202 -1.65 3.89 -13.08
C ALA A 202 -0.84 3.59 -11.81
N TYR A 203 0.29 4.30 -11.67
CA TYR A 203 1.05 4.35 -10.43
C TYR A 203 0.88 5.72 -9.78
N TYR A 204 0.94 5.75 -8.45
CA TYR A 204 1.00 7.01 -7.72
C TYR A 204 1.85 6.87 -6.45
N GLY A 205 2.77 7.81 -6.25
CA GLY A 205 3.64 7.85 -5.08
C GLY A 205 3.18 8.89 -4.07
N VAL A 206 3.17 8.51 -2.79
CA VAL A 206 2.97 9.45 -1.67
C VAL A 206 4.03 9.22 -0.61
N ASN A 207 4.48 10.32 -0.02
CA ASN A 207 5.57 10.34 0.95
C ASN A 207 5.15 11.22 2.11
N TYR A 208 5.40 10.79 3.34
CA TYR A 208 5.08 11.56 4.53
C TYR A 208 6.26 11.58 5.48
N SER A 209 6.45 12.71 6.18
CA SER A 209 7.40 12.76 7.29
C SER A 209 6.82 12.03 8.49
N THR A 210 7.58 11.09 9.07
CA THR A 210 7.20 10.44 10.33
C THR A 210 7.53 11.31 11.55
N GLN A 211 8.23 12.43 11.34
CA GLN A 211 8.48 13.43 12.37
C GLN A 211 7.32 14.44 12.51
N THR A 212 6.76 14.91 11.40
CA THR A 212 5.72 15.97 11.39
C THR A 212 4.33 15.52 10.93
N GLY A 213 4.22 14.40 10.23
CA GLY A 213 2.97 13.91 9.63
C GLY A 213 2.59 14.61 8.33
N GLU A 214 3.39 15.56 7.86
CA GLU A 214 3.15 16.30 6.63
C GLU A 214 3.44 15.43 5.39
N LYS A 215 2.60 15.56 4.35
CA LYS A 215 2.90 15.01 3.02
C LYS A 215 4.10 15.75 2.44
N LEU A 216 5.16 15.00 2.15
CA LEU A 216 6.39 15.51 1.57
C LEU A 216 6.19 15.81 0.08
N THR A 217 6.63 16.98 -0.34
CA THR A 217 6.77 17.39 -1.74
C THR A 217 8.24 17.47 -2.11
N LEU A 218 8.56 17.52 -3.41
CA LEU A 218 9.94 17.70 -3.87
C LEU A 218 10.56 18.99 -3.31
N ASP A 219 9.76 20.05 -3.15
CA ASP A 219 10.21 21.34 -2.62
C ASP A 219 10.61 21.29 -1.14
N MET A 220 10.12 20.29 -0.40
CA MET A 220 10.45 20.09 1.01
C MET A 220 11.76 19.32 1.23
N LEU A 221 12.32 18.71 0.18
CA LEU A 221 13.49 17.85 0.31
C LEU A 221 14.82 18.63 0.33
N SER A 222 14.79 19.93 0.04
CA SER A 222 15.98 20.77 0.03
C SER A 222 15.61 22.23 0.21
N SER A 223 16.51 23.00 0.84
CA SER A 223 16.40 24.46 0.91
C SER A 223 16.47 25.16 -0.46
N ASP A 224 16.96 24.48 -1.51
CA ASP A 224 16.98 24.97 -2.89
C ASP A 224 16.28 23.98 -3.84
N ALA A 225 14.95 24.09 -3.88
CA ALA A 225 14.08 23.21 -4.66
C ALA A 225 14.37 23.23 -6.17
N GLU A 226 14.76 24.37 -6.74
CA GLU A 226 15.00 24.48 -8.19
C GLU A 226 16.30 23.77 -8.59
N THR A 227 17.36 23.96 -7.80
CA THR A 227 18.62 23.22 -7.97
C THR A 227 18.39 21.73 -7.76
N LEU A 228 17.61 21.34 -6.74
CA LEU A 228 17.24 19.94 -6.50
C LEU A 228 16.54 19.32 -7.72
N LYS A 229 15.47 19.93 -8.23
CA LYS A 229 14.71 19.38 -9.36
C LYS A 229 15.56 19.22 -10.61
N THR A 230 16.43 20.20 -10.88
CA THR A 230 17.40 20.12 -11.99
C THR A 230 18.34 18.93 -11.81
N ALA A 231 18.89 18.79 -10.60
CA ALA A 231 19.84 17.74 -10.26
C ALA A 231 19.21 16.33 -10.27
N LEU A 232 17.93 16.19 -9.92
CA LEU A 232 17.17 14.95 -10.05
C LEU A 232 16.94 14.61 -11.53
N GLY A 233 16.51 15.57 -12.34
CA GLY A 233 16.29 15.37 -13.77
C GLY A 233 17.56 14.96 -14.52
N ASP A 234 18.70 15.57 -14.19
CA ASP A 234 20.01 15.18 -14.75
C ASP A 234 20.37 13.71 -14.43
N ARG A 235 20.06 13.24 -13.21
CA ARG A 235 20.32 11.86 -12.78
C ARG A 235 19.41 10.86 -13.49
N ILE A 236 18.12 11.17 -13.63
CA ILE A 236 17.17 10.35 -14.40
C ILE A 236 17.65 10.18 -15.85
N ILE A 237 18.12 11.26 -16.48
CA ILE A 237 18.72 11.20 -17.82
C ILE A 237 19.96 10.30 -17.84
N SER A 238 20.85 10.42 -16.85
CA SER A 238 22.06 9.57 -16.75
C SER A 238 21.69 8.09 -16.68
N ILE A 239 20.76 7.73 -15.79
CA ILE A 239 20.27 6.35 -15.62
C ILE A 239 19.69 5.83 -16.94
N ALA A 240 18.85 6.63 -17.60
CA ALA A 240 18.29 6.24 -18.89
C ALA A 240 19.40 6.00 -19.93
N ARG A 241 20.39 6.90 -20.05
CA ARG A 241 21.49 6.78 -21.03
C ARG A 241 22.44 5.63 -20.77
N GLU A 242 22.67 5.29 -19.50
CA GLU A 242 23.43 4.10 -19.11
C GLU A 242 22.73 2.82 -19.58
N ASN A 243 21.39 2.83 -19.61
CA ASN A 243 20.57 1.83 -20.30
C ASN A 243 20.30 2.24 -21.76
N GLY A 244 21.32 2.13 -22.62
CA GLY A 244 21.28 2.60 -24.00
C GLY A 244 20.07 2.13 -24.83
N ASP A 245 19.58 0.91 -24.58
CA ASP A 245 18.39 0.36 -25.26
C ASP A 245 17.11 1.09 -24.83
N LEU A 246 16.92 1.30 -23.52
CA LEU A 246 15.80 2.08 -22.98
C LEU A 246 15.82 3.51 -23.53
N TYR A 247 16.96 4.20 -23.48
CA TYR A 247 17.06 5.57 -23.98
C TYR A 247 16.80 5.66 -25.49
N ALA A 248 17.28 4.69 -26.26
CA ALA A 248 16.99 4.61 -27.69
C ALA A 248 15.48 4.40 -27.95
N GLU A 249 14.80 3.59 -27.15
CA GLU A 249 13.35 3.38 -27.27
C GLU A 249 12.56 4.66 -26.98
N ILE A 250 12.87 5.35 -25.87
CA ILE A 250 12.26 6.64 -25.51
C ILE A 250 12.46 7.67 -26.65
N SER A 251 13.66 7.68 -27.24
CA SER A 251 14.01 8.60 -28.33
C SER A 251 13.27 8.33 -29.65
N LYS A 252 12.65 7.16 -29.85
CA LYS A 252 11.90 6.84 -31.08
C LYS A 252 10.55 7.55 -31.15
N ASN A 253 10.01 8.01 -30.04
CA ASN A 253 8.66 8.57 -29.97
C ASN A 253 8.57 10.03 -30.48
N ASP A 254 9.54 10.51 -31.26
CA ASP A 254 9.65 11.90 -31.75
C ASP A 254 9.60 12.98 -30.65
N VAL A 255 9.82 12.58 -29.39
CA VAL A 255 9.94 13.48 -28.24
C VAL A 255 11.42 13.75 -27.97
N ASP A 256 11.75 14.97 -27.54
CA ASP A 256 13.04 15.24 -26.93
C ASP A 256 13.17 14.41 -25.64
N ALA A 257 13.87 13.28 -25.72
CA ALA A 257 13.98 12.29 -24.65
C ALA A 257 14.50 12.90 -23.34
N ASP A 258 15.48 13.80 -23.39
CA ASP A 258 16.00 14.48 -22.21
C ASP A 258 14.92 15.35 -21.54
N SER A 259 14.17 16.10 -22.35
CA SER A 259 13.08 16.93 -21.84
C SER A 259 11.94 16.08 -21.24
N ALA A 260 11.61 14.95 -21.86
CA ALA A 260 10.61 14.01 -21.33
C ALA A 260 11.05 13.38 -20.00
N LEU A 261 12.31 12.94 -19.92
CA LEU A 261 12.89 12.37 -18.70
C LEU A 261 12.95 13.40 -17.56
N ARG A 262 13.29 14.67 -17.85
CA ARG A 262 13.24 15.75 -16.85
C ARG A 262 11.83 16.02 -16.35
N ALA A 263 10.81 15.88 -17.21
CA ALA A 263 9.42 16.11 -16.85
C ALA A 263 8.86 15.08 -15.85
N LEU A 264 9.57 13.97 -15.61
CA LEU A 264 9.22 13.01 -14.55
C LEU A 264 9.42 13.58 -13.14
N VAL A 265 10.21 14.64 -12.97
CA VAL A 265 10.42 15.30 -11.69
C VAL A 265 9.20 16.18 -11.36
N ARG A 266 8.12 15.52 -10.94
CA ARG A 266 6.82 16.12 -10.62
C ARG A 266 6.12 15.35 -9.51
N GLU A 267 5.20 16.02 -8.81
CA GLU A 267 4.44 15.41 -7.72
C GLU A 267 3.56 14.25 -8.21
N GLY A 268 3.46 13.21 -7.38
CA GLY A 268 2.68 12.00 -7.67
C GLY A 268 3.46 10.92 -8.43
N ASN A 269 4.55 11.28 -9.11
CA ASN A 269 5.35 10.37 -9.93
C ASN A 269 6.70 9.98 -9.29
N TRP A 270 6.75 10.00 -7.95
CA TRP A 270 7.95 9.68 -7.21
C TRP A 270 7.65 9.09 -5.82
N TYR A 271 8.55 8.24 -5.33
CA TYR A 271 8.52 7.72 -3.96
C TYR A 271 9.92 7.40 -3.46
N PHE A 272 10.07 7.27 -2.13
CA PHE A 272 11.27 6.70 -1.52
C PHE A 272 11.15 5.18 -1.43
N SER A 273 12.21 4.49 -1.83
CA SER A 273 12.38 3.04 -1.67
C SER A 273 13.52 2.73 -0.70
N GLY A 274 13.77 1.44 -0.42
CA GLY A 274 14.96 1.00 0.32
C GLY A 274 16.28 1.37 -0.37
N GLU A 275 16.32 1.47 -1.70
CA GLU A 275 17.55 1.70 -2.47
C GLU A 275 17.79 3.17 -2.84
N GLY A 276 16.72 3.96 -2.92
CA GLY A 276 16.80 5.35 -3.36
C GLY A 276 15.45 6.01 -3.66
N MET A 277 15.50 7.17 -4.28
CA MET A 277 14.30 7.84 -4.80
C MET A 277 13.95 7.28 -6.17
N VAL A 278 12.73 6.82 -6.35
CA VAL A 278 12.24 6.27 -7.63
C VAL A 278 11.34 7.27 -8.31
N PHE A 279 11.60 7.53 -9.60
CA PHE A 279 10.75 8.33 -10.48
C PHE A 279 10.18 7.46 -11.59
N PHE A 280 8.96 7.73 -12.01
CA PHE A 280 8.27 6.89 -13.00
C PHE A 280 7.31 7.69 -13.89
N PRO A 281 7.15 7.29 -15.15
CA PRO A 281 6.20 7.91 -16.07
C PRO A 281 4.76 7.47 -15.80
N GLU A 282 3.79 8.10 -16.44
CA GLU A 282 2.48 7.48 -16.66
C GLU A 282 2.58 6.41 -17.77
N PHE A 283 1.63 5.47 -17.80
CA PHE A 283 1.52 4.53 -18.90
C PHE A 283 1.33 5.26 -20.22
N GLY A 284 2.10 4.89 -21.24
CA GLY A 284 2.05 5.55 -22.56
C GLY A 284 2.85 6.86 -22.65
N GLU A 285 3.38 7.42 -21.54
CA GLU A 285 4.02 8.75 -21.56
C GLU A 285 5.38 8.74 -22.26
N LEU A 286 6.24 7.76 -21.94
CA LEU A 286 7.58 7.66 -22.52
C LEU A 286 7.70 6.62 -23.62
N MET A 287 6.86 5.59 -23.57
CA MET A 287 6.87 4.43 -24.45
C MET A 287 5.44 3.90 -24.62
N PRO A 288 5.14 3.12 -25.69
CA PRO A 288 3.83 2.49 -25.88
C PRO A 288 3.34 1.72 -24.64
N GLU A 289 2.02 1.67 -24.42
CA GLU A 289 1.42 1.06 -23.22
C GLU A 289 1.73 -0.44 -23.03
N ASP A 290 2.08 -1.14 -24.11
CA ASP A 290 2.46 -2.57 -24.11
C ASP A 290 3.96 -2.81 -23.86
N SER A 291 4.74 -1.75 -23.67
CA SER A 291 6.17 -1.83 -23.37
C SER A 291 6.44 -2.06 -21.88
N ALA A 292 7.61 -2.62 -21.56
CA ALA A 292 8.06 -2.74 -20.17
C ALA A 292 8.10 -1.36 -19.50
N PHE A 293 7.46 -1.24 -18.33
CA PHE A 293 7.30 0.04 -17.65
C PHE A 293 8.59 0.46 -16.92
N PRO A 294 9.24 1.58 -17.31
CA PRO A 294 10.54 1.94 -16.76
C PRO A 294 10.39 2.66 -15.41
N MET A 295 11.20 2.26 -14.44
CA MET A 295 11.35 2.91 -13.13
C MET A 295 12.78 3.43 -13.02
N PHE A 296 12.96 4.69 -12.62
CA PHE A 296 14.28 5.32 -12.50
C PHE A 296 14.64 5.48 -11.02
N THR A 297 15.42 4.53 -10.49
CA THR A 297 15.90 4.58 -9.10
C THR A 297 17.20 5.39 -9.03
N ILE A 298 17.15 6.53 -8.33
CA ILE A 298 18.31 7.35 -7.98
C ILE A 298 18.84 6.88 -6.61
N PRO A 299 20.03 6.25 -6.54
CA PRO A 299 20.55 5.69 -5.29
C PRO A 299 20.81 6.76 -4.23
N TYR A 300 20.57 6.44 -2.95
CA TYR A 300 20.81 7.38 -1.83
C TYR A 300 22.23 7.94 -1.78
N ALA A 301 23.23 7.13 -2.13
CA ALA A 301 24.63 7.59 -2.19
C ALA A 301 24.82 8.77 -3.14
N SER A 302 24.01 8.89 -4.20
CA SER A 302 24.05 10.00 -5.16
C SER A 302 23.26 11.23 -4.72
N LEU A 303 22.46 11.11 -3.66
CA LEU A 303 21.59 12.15 -3.10
C LEU A 303 22.22 12.85 -1.88
N VAL A 304 23.34 12.35 -1.37
CA VAL A 304 24.10 12.98 -0.29
C VAL A 304 24.48 14.42 -0.67
N GLY A 305 24.05 15.39 0.14
CA GLY A 305 24.26 16.82 -0.10
C GLY A 305 23.41 17.43 -1.21
N VAL A 306 22.46 16.68 -1.76
CA VAL A 306 21.48 17.13 -2.76
C VAL A 306 20.12 17.33 -2.11
N ILE A 307 19.69 16.35 -1.30
CA ILE A 307 18.55 16.45 -0.39
C ILE A 307 19.03 16.66 1.04
N ASP A 308 18.15 17.16 1.90
CA ASP A 308 18.41 17.31 3.32
C ASP A 308 18.69 15.95 3.97
N GLU A 309 19.73 15.90 4.82
CA GLU A 309 20.28 14.67 5.40
C GLU A 309 19.25 13.83 6.15
N GLN A 310 18.25 14.49 6.76
CA GLN A 310 17.16 13.81 7.45
C GLN A 310 16.40 12.83 6.55
N PHE A 311 16.33 13.06 5.23
CA PHE A 311 15.61 12.19 4.30
C PHE A 311 16.47 11.04 3.77
N LEU A 312 17.74 10.94 4.13
CA LEU A 312 18.58 9.78 3.84
C LEU A 312 18.29 8.67 4.87
N PRO A 313 18.36 7.38 4.48
CA PRO A 313 18.20 6.29 5.45
C PRO A 313 19.37 6.28 6.45
N ALA A 314 19.07 5.96 7.70
CA ALA A 314 20.08 5.72 8.70
C ALA A 314 20.86 4.43 8.38
N ALA A 315 22.11 4.36 8.84
CA ALA A 315 22.88 3.12 8.78
C ALA A 315 22.20 2.04 9.62
N ARG A 316 22.28 0.80 9.16
CA ARG A 316 21.75 -0.38 9.85
C ARG A 316 22.89 -1.10 10.56
N GLU A 317 22.62 -1.60 11.75
CA GLU A 317 23.60 -2.27 12.60
C GLU A 317 22.92 -3.40 13.39
N GLY A 318 23.72 -4.34 13.87
CA GLY A 318 23.24 -5.45 14.69
C GLY A 318 23.22 -6.79 13.93
N GLU A 319 23.14 -7.86 14.71
CA GLU A 319 22.90 -9.21 14.21
C GLU A 319 21.40 -9.49 14.23
N THR A 320 20.95 -10.45 13.44
CA THR A 320 19.53 -10.80 13.35
C THR A 320 19.35 -12.31 13.47
N GLU A 321 18.52 -12.74 14.40
CA GLU A 321 18.00 -14.11 14.47
C GLU A 321 16.48 -14.06 14.61
N LEU A 322 15.78 -14.74 13.69
CA LEU A 322 14.32 -14.81 13.64
C LEU A 322 13.88 -16.22 14.03
N THR A 323 12.98 -16.34 15.00
CA THR A 323 12.43 -17.63 15.45
C THR A 323 10.92 -17.56 15.58
N ILE A 324 10.25 -18.71 15.41
CA ILE A 324 8.82 -18.87 15.68
C ILE A 324 8.65 -19.79 16.90
N LEU A 325 7.78 -19.41 17.83
CA LEU A 325 7.51 -20.17 19.05
C LEU A 325 5.99 -20.29 19.25
N PRO A 326 5.45 -21.48 19.58
CA PRO A 326 4.09 -21.59 20.07
C PRO A 326 3.86 -20.77 21.34
N LEU A 327 2.70 -20.13 21.48
CA LEU A 327 2.39 -19.28 22.63
C LEU A 327 2.43 -20.05 23.95
N ASP A 328 1.97 -21.30 23.97
CA ASP A 328 1.92 -22.14 25.17
C ASP A 328 3.28 -22.67 25.63
N GLU A 329 4.31 -22.56 24.78
CA GLU A 329 5.70 -22.86 25.11
C GLU A 329 6.45 -21.66 25.71
N VAL A 330 5.85 -20.46 25.69
CA VAL A 330 6.45 -19.24 26.21
C VAL A 330 5.87 -18.89 27.59
N GLU A 331 6.74 -18.70 28.58
CA GLU A 331 6.31 -18.22 29.90
C GLU A 331 5.77 -16.78 29.82
N ASP A 332 4.59 -16.53 30.39
CA ASP A 332 3.94 -15.22 30.40
C ASP A 332 4.88 -14.10 30.88
N GLY A 333 4.99 -13.05 30.07
CA GLY A 333 5.78 -11.85 30.37
C GLY A 333 7.29 -12.00 30.14
N THR A 334 7.77 -13.12 29.60
CA THR A 334 9.20 -13.30 29.25
C THR A 334 9.60 -12.68 27.92
N ILE A 335 8.65 -12.53 27.00
CA ILE A 335 8.85 -11.92 25.69
C ILE A 335 7.98 -10.67 25.59
N TRP A 336 8.62 -9.53 25.31
CA TRP A 336 7.90 -8.30 25.00
C TRP A 336 7.37 -8.35 23.57
N SER A 337 6.06 -8.15 23.41
CA SER A 337 5.43 -8.10 22.10
C SER A 337 5.05 -6.68 21.71
N ILE A 338 5.39 -6.32 20.48
CA ILE A 338 5.13 -4.97 19.93
C ILE A 338 3.75 -4.86 19.29
N ASP A 339 3.12 -6.00 19.01
CA ASP A 339 1.86 -6.05 18.28
C ASP A 339 1.23 -7.45 18.31
N ARG A 340 -0.05 -7.50 17.94
CA ARG A 340 -0.79 -8.74 17.71
C ARG A 340 -1.49 -8.70 16.36
N LEU A 341 -1.19 -9.68 15.52
CA LEU A 341 -1.78 -9.87 14.21
C LEU A 341 -2.65 -11.13 14.20
N ALA A 342 -3.96 -10.96 14.07
CA ALA A 342 -4.90 -12.08 13.92
C ALA A 342 -5.36 -12.19 12.47
N LEU A 343 -4.89 -13.21 11.76
CA LEU A 343 -5.16 -13.44 10.34
C LEU A 343 -6.34 -14.38 10.13
N SER A 344 -6.41 -15.44 10.93
CA SER A 344 -7.48 -16.44 10.92
C SER A 344 -7.63 -17.10 12.29
N GLU A 345 -8.66 -17.94 12.47
CA GLU A 345 -8.71 -18.85 13.62
C GLU A 345 -7.63 -19.92 13.45
N GLY A 346 -6.89 -20.23 14.51
CA GLY A 346 -5.78 -21.18 14.46
C GLY A 346 -4.82 -20.97 15.63
N ASP A 347 -3.57 -21.39 15.42
CA ASP A 347 -2.53 -21.38 16.44
C ASP A 347 -2.10 -19.95 16.79
N GLU A 348 -1.75 -19.75 18.06
CA GLU A 348 -1.16 -18.51 18.54
C GLU A 348 0.36 -18.71 18.66
N LEU A 349 1.11 -17.85 17.98
CA LEU A 349 2.56 -17.95 17.83
C LEU A 349 3.22 -16.62 18.18
N TYR A 350 4.50 -16.68 18.57
CA TYR A 350 5.40 -15.54 18.62
C TYR A 350 6.42 -15.62 17.50
N LEU A 351 6.41 -14.64 16.62
CA LEU A 351 7.53 -14.33 15.74
C LEU A 351 8.51 -13.48 16.54
N LYS A 352 9.56 -14.10 17.08
CA LYS A 352 10.55 -13.48 17.94
C LYS A 352 11.78 -13.08 17.13
N VAL A 353 12.30 -11.89 17.44
CA VAL A 353 13.58 -11.38 16.92
C VAL A 353 14.55 -11.25 18.08
N ASP A 354 15.69 -11.93 17.99
CA ASP A 354 16.87 -11.68 18.81
C ASP A 354 17.85 -10.83 17.99
N GLY A 355 18.38 -9.76 18.59
CA GLY A 355 19.12 -8.72 17.86
C GLY A 355 18.18 -7.74 17.16
N THR A 356 18.50 -7.29 15.95
CA THR A 356 17.68 -6.32 15.19
C THR A 356 17.37 -6.80 13.78
N ALA A 357 16.09 -6.88 13.43
CA ALA A 357 15.60 -7.10 12.07
C ALA A 357 14.98 -5.79 11.54
N TYR A 358 15.19 -5.47 10.26
CA TYR A 358 14.62 -4.30 9.60
C TYR A 358 13.55 -4.69 8.58
N ASP A 359 12.66 -3.76 8.25
CA ASP A 359 11.62 -3.93 7.21
C ASP A 359 10.83 -5.25 7.33
N VAL A 360 10.50 -5.65 8.56
CA VAL A 360 9.87 -6.95 8.83
C VAL A 360 8.45 -6.95 8.27
N THR A 361 8.10 -7.90 7.41
CA THR A 361 6.76 -8.04 6.83
C THR A 361 6.13 -9.37 7.15
N VAL A 362 4.80 -9.37 7.27
CA VAL A 362 3.96 -10.57 7.23
C VAL A 362 2.98 -10.41 6.07
N SER A 363 3.04 -11.34 5.12
CA SER A 363 2.32 -11.25 3.86
C SER A 363 1.79 -12.62 3.42
N ASN A 364 0.70 -12.62 2.67
CA ASN A 364 0.32 -13.72 1.82
C ASN A 364 1.16 -13.70 0.53
N PHE A 365 1.25 -14.84 -0.14
CA PHE A 365 1.97 -14.99 -1.40
C PHE A 365 1.26 -15.94 -2.36
N TYR A 366 1.60 -15.86 -3.64
CA TYR A 366 1.24 -16.89 -4.60
C TYR A 366 2.50 -17.60 -5.11
N TYR A 367 2.34 -18.88 -5.40
CA TYR A 367 3.37 -19.73 -6.00
C TYR A 367 3.15 -19.85 -7.51
N VAL A 368 4.24 -19.76 -8.27
CA VAL A 368 4.23 -20.01 -9.72
C VAL A 368 5.24 -21.10 -10.05
N ASP A 369 4.75 -22.22 -10.57
CA ASP A 369 5.54 -23.44 -10.81
C ASP A 369 6.48 -23.32 -12.02
N GLU A 370 6.06 -22.55 -13.03
CA GLU A 370 6.79 -22.35 -14.28
C GLU A 370 7.18 -20.88 -14.45
N VAL A 371 8.36 -20.50 -13.98
CA VAL A 371 8.96 -19.18 -14.24
C VAL A 371 10.36 -19.35 -14.81
N GLU A 372 10.70 -18.59 -15.86
CA GLU A 372 12.10 -18.41 -16.27
C GLU A 372 12.82 -17.55 -15.21
N GLY A 373 13.37 -18.19 -14.17
CA GLY A 373 14.08 -17.54 -13.07
C GLY A 373 14.10 -18.36 -11.79
N ASP A 374 14.79 -17.85 -10.76
CA ASP A 374 14.88 -18.49 -9.44
C ASP A 374 13.75 -18.04 -8.47
N GLU A 375 12.94 -17.04 -8.82
CA GLU A 375 11.84 -16.56 -7.97
C GLU A 375 10.51 -17.26 -8.30
N ARG A 376 9.98 -18.02 -7.34
CA ARG A 376 8.69 -18.75 -7.46
C ARG A 376 7.60 -18.21 -6.55
N PHE A 377 7.97 -17.33 -5.62
CA PHE A 377 7.13 -16.83 -4.54
C PHE A 377 6.95 -15.33 -4.67
N TYR A 378 5.71 -14.90 -4.84
CA TYR A 378 5.40 -13.50 -5.05
C TYR A 378 4.40 -13.01 -4.01
N GLU A 379 4.75 -11.93 -3.32
CA GLU A 379 3.87 -11.27 -2.36
C GLU A 379 2.54 -10.87 -3.02
N SER A 380 1.44 -11.42 -2.51
CA SER A 380 0.09 -11.17 -3.02
C SER A 380 -0.60 -10.07 -2.21
N GLU A 381 -0.48 -10.12 -0.88
CA GLU A 381 -1.12 -9.20 0.05
C GLU A 381 -0.25 -9.03 1.30
N ARG A 382 0.04 -7.80 1.71
CA ARG A 382 0.83 -7.52 2.91
C ARG A 382 -0.08 -7.18 4.08
N TYR A 383 -0.12 -8.01 5.10
CA TYR A 383 -0.96 -7.78 6.28
C TYR A 383 -0.34 -6.79 7.25
N TRP A 384 0.98 -6.90 7.45
CA TRP A 384 1.69 -6.17 8.48
C TRP A 384 3.13 -5.85 8.07
N TYR A 385 3.63 -4.74 8.60
CA TYR A 385 5.01 -4.28 8.45
C TYR A 385 5.48 -3.60 9.73
N ALA A 386 6.76 -3.78 10.10
CA ALA A 386 7.48 -2.92 11.03
C ALA A 386 8.82 -2.45 10.44
N SER A 387 9.16 -1.19 10.67
CA SER A 387 10.44 -0.61 10.25
C SER A 387 11.64 -1.34 10.86
N PHE A 388 11.50 -1.76 12.12
CA PHE A 388 12.43 -2.66 12.76
C PHE A 388 11.78 -3.41 13.94
N MET A 389 12.43 -4.50 14.32
CA MET A 389 12.18 -5.26 15.54
C MET A 389 13.51 -5.48 16.23
N THR A 390 13.62 -5.06 17.50
CA THR A 390 14.82 -5.28 18.31
C THR A 390 14.43 -5.99 19.59
N ASP A 391 15.00 -7.18 19.83
CA ASP A 391 14.81 -8.00 21.04
C ASP A 391 13.33 -8.09 21.49
N CYS A 392 12.45 -8.37 20.54
CA CYS A 392 11.00 -8.30 20.72
C CYS A 392 10.27 -9.30 19.82
N ALA A 393 8.95 -9.41 19.98
CA ALA A 393 8.14 -10.32 19.18
C ALA A 393 6.86 -9.69 18.61
N LEU A 394 6.38 -10.28 17.52
CA LEU A 394 5.04 -10.11 16.98
C LEU A 394 4.21 -11.33 17.37
N GLN A 395 3.07 -11.13 18.04
CA GLN A 395 2.13 -12.23 18.25
C GLN A 395 1.30 -12.44 16.98
N ILE A 396 1.29 -13.65 16.44
CA ILE A 396 0.54 -14.01 15.23
C ILE A 396 -0.51 -15.05 15.62
N ARG A 397 -1.74 -14.90 15.14
CA ARG A 397 -2.75 -15.95 15.17
C ARG A 397 -3.17 -16.31 13.76
N THR A 398 -2.95 -17.56 13.37
CA THR A 398 -3.26 -18.05 12.03
C THR A 398 -3.45 -19.56 12.03
N ALA A 399 -4.32 -20.06 11.15
CA ALA A 399 -4.27 -21.45 10.72
C ALA A 399 -2.97 -21.68 9.94
N ILE A 400 -2.36 -22.86 10.14
CA ILE A 400 -1.22 -23.32 9.34
C ILE A 400 -1.77 -24.41 8.40
N PRO A 401 -1.69 -24.22 7.07
CA PRO A 401 -2.21 -25.20 6.13
C PRO A 401 -1.37 -26.49 6.13
N GLU A 402 -2.04 -27.64 5.99
CA GLU A 402 -1.36 -28.89 5.69
C GLU A 402 -0.79 -28.83 4.26
N GLY A 403 0.53 -28.92 4.12
CA GLY A 403 1.22 -28.88 2.82
C GLY A 403 1.86 -27.53 2.52
N MET A 404 1.38 -26.84 1.49
CA MET A 404 2.01 -25.60 1.01
C MET A 404 1.72 -24.43 1.97
N PRO A 405 2.74 -23.72 2.46
CA PRO A 405 2.53 -22.50 3.24
C PRO A 405 1.71 -21.46 2.49
N ASP A 406 1.01 -20.60 3.22
CA ASP A 406 0.28 -19.44 2.70
C ASP A 406 0.73 -18.11 3.34
N LEU A 407 1.64 -18.18 4.33
CA LEU A 407 2.21 -17.03 5.01
C LEU A 407 3.72 -16.93 4.76
N MET A 408 4.13 -15.77 4.24
CA MET A 408 5.51 -15.37 4.04
C MET A 408 5.88 -14.29 5.07
N ILE A 409 7.01 -14.50 5.73
CA ILE A 409 7.67 -13.53 6.60
C ILE A 409 8.95 -13.10 5.90
N ALA A 410 9.16 -11.78 5.78
CA ALA A 410 10.41 -11.27 5.23
C ALA A 410 11.02 -10.23 6.17
N TYR A 411 12.33 -10.08 6.13
CA TYR A 411 13.05 -9.02 6.83
C TYR A 411 14.34 -8.70 6.08
N THR A 412 14.94 -7.58 6.42
CA THR A 412 16.26 -7.17 5.94
C THR A 412 17.22 -7.10 7.12
N ASP A 413 18.44 -7.60 6.93
CA ASP A 413 19.49 -7.49 7.95
C ASP A 413 20.28 -6.17 7.84
N ALA A 414 21.32 -6.03 8.67
CA ALA A 414 22.17 -4.85 8.70
C ALA A 414 23.01 -4.67 7.41
N ASP A 415 23.25 -5.73 6.65
CA ASP A 415 23.98 -5.72 5.38
C ASP A 415 23.06 -5.43 4.18
N TYR A 416 21.80 -5.05 4.44
CA TYR A 416 20.76 -4.81 3.43
C TYR A 416 20.39 -6.06 2.62
N ILE A 417 20.63 -7.26 3.16
CA ILE A 417 20.24 -8.51 2.54
C ILE A 417 18.82 -8.84 3.00
N GLN A 418 17.93 -9.05 2.03
CA GLN A 418 16.56 -9.47 2.30
C GLN A 418 16.49 -11.00 2.46
N HIS A 419 15.84 -11.42 3.53
CA HIS A 419 15.54 -12.82 3.84
C HIS A 419 14.04 -13.06 3.70
N ARG A 420 13.66 -14.19 3.11
CA ARG A 420 12.27 -14.64 2.98
C ARG A 420 12.12 -16.02 3.61
N LEU A 421 11.17 -16.13 4.51
CA LEU A 421 10.84 -17.32 5.27
C LEU A 421 9.35 -17.60 5.14
N PHE A 422 8.96 -18.86 5.23
CA PHE A 422 7.58 -19.30 5.13
C PHE A 422 7.18 -20.03 6.40
N LEU A 423 5.98 -19.76 6.88
CA LEU A 423 5.43 -20.43 8.05
C LEU A 423 4.87 -21.79 7.63
N SER A 424 5.48 -22.87 8.12
CA SER A 424 5.07 -24.24 7.80
C SER A 424 4.99 -25.09 9.06
N GLU A 425 4.17 -26.14 9.00
CA GLU A 425 4.20 -27.24 9.95
C GLU A 425 5.02 -28.40 9.35
N ASP A 426 5.87 -29.02 10.16
CA ASP A 426 6.55 -30.25 9.79
C ASP A 426 5.57 -31.42 9.80
N GLY A 427 5.29 -32.00 8.63
CA GLY A 427 4.34 -33.10 8.48
C GLY A 427 4.69 -34.40 9.21
N GLU A 428 5.92 -34.58 9.71
CA GLU A 428 6.30 -35.74 10.54
C GLU A 428 6.14 -35.47 12.03
N THR A 429 6.40 -34.25 12.49
CA THR A 429 6.47 -33.91 13.92
C THR A 429 5.34 -33.03 14.43
N GLY A 430 4.62 -32.35 13.53
CA GLY A 430 3.62 -31.34 13.85
C GLY A 430 4.21 -30.04 14.43
N HIS A 431 5.53 -29.88 14.36
CA HIS A 431 6.18 -28.67 14.87
C HIS A 431 6.14 -27.54 13.85
N VAL A 432 5.79 -26.35 14.32
CA VAL A 432 5.78 -25.13 13.52
C VAL A 432 7.21 -24.61 13.36
N ALA A 433 7.59 -24.28 12.12
CA ALA A 433 8.91 -23.77 11.80
C ALA A 433 8.86 -22.67 10.72
N LEU A 434 9.93 -21.89 10.68
CA LEU A 434 10.24 -21.01 9.56
C LEU A 434 11.18 -21.74 8.62
N VAL A 435 10.79 -21.81 7.35
CA VAL A 435 11.51 -22.52 6.30
C VAL A 435 11.84 -21.55 5.16
N ASP A 436 12.95 -21.77 4.47
CA ASP A 436 13.39 -20.93 3.36
C ASP A 436 12.65 -21.26 2.04
N ASP A 437 13.05 -20.65 0.93
CA ASP A 437 12.46 -20.85 -0.39
C ASP A 437 12.81 -22.20 -1.05
N THR A 438 13.44 -23.12 -0.33
CA THR A 438 13.73 -24.49 -0.82
C THR A 438 12.55 -25.44 -0.75
N ILE A 439 11.41 -24.99 -0.20
CA ILE A 439 10.17 -25.78 -0.12
C ILE A 439 9.73 -26.19 -1.52
N GLN A 440 9.61 -27.50 -1.74
CA GLN A 440 9.01 -28.06 -2.94
C GLN A 440 7.53 -28.29 -2.68
N ALA A 441 6.67 -27.86 -3.61
CA ALA A 441 5.27 -28.26 -3.61
C ALA A 441 5.21 -29.79 -3.73
N VAL A 442 4.94 -30.48 -2.62
CA VAL A 442 4.73 -31.92 -2.64
C VAL A 442 3.25 -32.14 -2.97
N GLY A 443 2.97 -32.37 -4.25
CA GLY A 443 1.66 -32.78 -4.77
C GLY A 443 1.56 -34.29 -4.92
#